data_AF-A0A524IPN7-F1
#
_entry.id   AF-A0A524IPN7-F1
#
_cell.length_a   1.000
_cell.length_b   1.000
_cell.length_c   1.000
_cell.angle_alpha   90.00
_cell.angle_beta   90.00
_cell.angle_gamma   90.00
#
_symmetry.space_group_name_H-M   'P 1'
#
loop_
_entity.id
_entity.type
_entity.pdbx_description
1 polymer ?
#
loop_
_entity_poly.entity_id
_entity_poly.type
_entity_poly.pdbx_seq_one_letter_code
_entity_poly.pdbx_strand_id
1 'polypeptide(L)'
;MKKTLAIGGKLALICAISAILLAFVNSITEPAIREYKRKTLLEGLKAVAGGGEIGEENLVEDNPAVKGYYPLVFPDGGSGYILRLIGSGYGGDMLILSGFR
;
A
#
# COMPACT_ATOMS: atom_id res chain seq x y z
N MET A 1 16.75 -6.51 43.71
CA MET A 1 15.72 -7.37 43.05
C MET A 1 14.32 -6.75 43.10
N LYS A 2 13.73 -6.44 44.27
CA LYS A 2 12.37 -5.83 44.37
C LYS A 2 12.19 -4.51 43.57
N LYS A 3 13.20 -3.63 43.57
CA LYS A 3 13.19 -2.37 42.81
C LYS A 3 13.18 -2.60 41.29
N THR A 4 13.95 -3.57 40.81
CA THR A 4 14.02 -3.93 39.38
C THR A 4 12.69 -4.48 38.88
N LEU A 5 12.03 -5.32 39.69
CA LEU A 5 10.70 -5.85 39.39
C LEU A 5 9.63 -4.75 39.36
N ALA A 6 9.70 -3.80 40.30
CA ALA A 6 8.79 -2.65 40.32
C ALA A 6 8.97 -1.73 39.09
N ILE A 7 10.20 -1.55 38.60
CA ILE A 7 10.49 -0.76 37.39
C ILE A 7 9.96 -1.50 36.15
N GLY A 8 10.25 -2.79 36.01
CA GLY A 8 9.77 -3.61 34.89
C GLY A 8 8.23 -3.65 34.83
N GLY A 9 7.56 -3.77 35.97
CA GLY A 9 6.09 -3.73 36.03
C GLY A 9 5.49 -2.40 35.59
N LYS A 10 6.10 -1.26 35.98
CA LYS A 10 5.67 0.06 35.50
C LYS A 10 5.86 0.21 34.00
N LEU A 11 6.97 -0.28 33.46
CA LEU A 11 7.24 -0.24 32.02
C LEU A 11 6.23 -1.09 31.25
N ALA A 12 5.95 -2.31 31.72
CA ALA A 12 4.95 -3.20 31.14
C ALA A 12 3.55 -2.56 31.14
N LEU A 13 3.18 -1.88 32.23
CA LEU A 13 1.90 -1.17 32.31
C LEU A 13 1.80 -0.05 31.27
N ILE A 14 2.84 0.78 31.13
CA ILE A 14 2.86 1.85 30.13
C ILE A 14 2.78 1.26 28.72
N CYS A 15 3.55 0.21 28.41
CA CYS A 15 3.48 -0.48 27.13
C CYS A 15 2.08 -1.04 26.84
N ALA A 16 1.42 -1.65 27.83
CA ALA A 16 0.07 -2.17 27.67
C ALA A 16 -0.93 -1.04 27.34
N ILE A 17 -0.86 0.09 28.06
CA ILE A 17 -1.71 1.25 27.79
C ILE A 17 -1.45 1.80 26.38
N SER A 18 -0.18 1.96 25.99
CA SER A 18 0.18 2.44 24.65
C SER A 18 -0.31 1.51 23.54
N ALA A 19 -0.19 0.20 23.71
CA ALA A 19 -0.66 -0.79 22.73
C ALA A 19 -2.19 -0.73 22.57
N ILE A 20 -2.94 -0.58 23.65
CA ILE A 20 -4.41 -0.46 23.62
C ILE A 20 -4.82 0.82 22.89
N LEU A 21 -4.19 1.96 23.21
CA LEU A 21 -4.48 3.23 22.55
C LEU A 21 -4.16 3.17 21.05
N LEU A 22 -3.02 2.60 20.67
CA LEU A 22 -2.63 2.45 19.27
C LEU A 22 -3.61 1.54 18.52
N ALA A 23 -4.02 0.41 19.13
CA ALA A 23 -5.00 -0.50 18.54
C ALA A 23 -6.36 0.18 18.33
N PHE A 24 -6.81 0.96 19.31
CA PHE A 24 -8.08 1.69 19.22
C PHE A 24 -8.05 2.73 18.08
N VAL A 25 -7.00 3.56 18.02
CA VAL A 25 -6.83 4.54 16.94
C VAL A 25 -6.73 3.85 15.59
N ASN A 26 -5.98 2.75 15.50
CA ASN A 26 -5.87 1.99 14.26
C ASN A 26 -7.23 1.43 13.83
N SER A 27 -8.03 0.88 14.74
CA SER A 27 -9.36 0.32 14.41
C SER A 27 -10.33 1.34 13.82
N ILE A 28 -10.23 2.61 14.25
CA ILE A 28 -11.06 3.71 13.73
C ILE A 28 -10.49 4.23 12.40
N THR A 29 -9.16 4.29 12.27
CA THR A 29 -8.50 4.95 11.14
C THR A 29 -8.31 4.02 9.94
N GLU A 30 -8.22 2.71 10.16
CA GLU A 30 -8.06 1.69 9.12
C GLU A 30 -9.05 1.82 7.95
N PRO A 31 -10.38 1.95 8.15
CA PRO A 31 -11.32 2.10 7.03
C PRO A 31 -11.01 3.32 6.16
N ALA A 32 -10.70 4.46 6.76
CA ALA A 32 -10.35 5.68 6.04
C ALA A 32 -9.04 5.52 5.27
N ILE A 33 -8.03 4.87 5.86
CA ILE A 33 -6.76 4.56 5.19
C ILE A 33 -6.98 3.66 3.96
N ARG A 34 -7.83 2.63 4.08
CA ARG A 34 -8.13 1.73 2.96
C ARG A 34 -8.83 2.46 1.82
N GLU A 35 -9.80 3.32 2.13
CA GLU A 35 -10.50 4.10 1.12
C GLU A 35 -9.56 5.09 0.43
N TYR A 36 -8.73 5.80 1.20
CA TYR A 36 -7.73 6.72 0.66
C TYR A 36 -6.75 5.99 -0.27
N LYS A 37 -6.17 4.87 0.18
CA LYS A 37 -5.26 4.05 -0.64
C LYS A 37 -5.92 3.59 -1.95
N ARG A 38 -7.18 3.17 -1.89
CA ARG A 38 -7.94 2.78 -3.10
C ARG A 38 -8.11 3.96 -4.06
N LYS A 39 -8.51 5.13 -3.55
CA LYS A 39 -8.69 6.34 -4.37
C LYS A 39 -7.39 6.77 -5.03
N THR A 40 -6.30 6.86 -4.27
CA THR A 40 -4.97 7.22 -4.80
C THR A 40 -4.49 6.24 -5.85
N LEU A 41 -4.72 4.93 -5.67
CA LEU A 41 -4.36 3.93 -6.67
C LEU A 41 -5.19 4.08 -7.95
N LEU A 42 -6.51 4.28 -7.83
CA LEU A 42 -7.38 4.50 -9.00
C LEU A 42 -7.03 5.78 -9.76
N GLU A 43 -6.72 6.87 -9.04
CA GLU A 43 -6.25 8.13 -9.64
C GLU A 43 -4.92 7.94 -10.36
N GLY A 44 -3.98 7.23 -9.74
CA GLY A 44 -2.69 6.89 -10.35
C GLY A 44 -2.84 6.06 -11.62
N LEU A 45 -3.68 5.01 -11.60
CA LEU A 45 -3.96 4.19 -12.77
C LEU A 45 -4.58 5.01 -13.90
N LYS A 46 -5.58 5.85 -13.60
CA LYS A 46 -6.19 6.74 -14.60
C LYS A 46 -5.19 7.73 -15.20
N ALA A 47 -4.27 8.25 -14.40
CA ALA A 47 -3.26 9.18 -14.87
C ALA A 47 -2.29 8.55 -15.88
N VAL A 48 -1.98 7.25 -15.73
CA VAL A 48 -1.06 6.53 -16.63
C VAL A 48 -1.75 5.68 -17.69
N ALA A 49 -3.08 5.53 -17.65
CA ALA A 49 -3.83 4.71 -18.59
C ALA A 49 -3.90 5.30 -20.01
N GLY A 50 -3.64 6.59 -20.18
CA GLY A 50 -3.60 7.23 -21.50
C GLY A 50 -4.90 7.13 -22.31
N GLY A 51 -6.05 6.95 -21.64
CA GLY A 51 -7.36 6.78 -22.28
C GLY A 51 -7.75 5.33 -22.60
N GLY A 52 -6.93 4.33 -22.24
CA GLY A 52 -7.30 2.93 -22.30
C GLY A 52 -8.22 2.50 -21.16
N GLU A 53 -9.07 1.50 -21.41
CA GLU A 53 -9.86 0.82 -20.38
C GLU A 53 -8.95 -0.09 -19.56
N ILE A 54 -8.99 0.07 -18.23
CA ILE A 54 -8.10 -0.64 -17.30
C ILE A 54 -8.78 -1.95 -16.88
N GLY A 55 -8.13 -3.07 -17.18
CA GLY A 55 -8.56 -4.40 -16.74
C GLY A 55 -8.14 -4.73 -15.31
N GLU A 56 -8.41 -5.97 -14.89
CA GLU A 56 -8.07 -6.46 -13.55
C GLU A 56 -6.56 -6.62 -13.33
N GLU A 57 -6.14 -6.49 -12.07
CA GLU A 57 -4.74 -6.69 -11.68
C GLU A 57 -4.33 -8.15 -11.82
N ASN A 58 -3.21 -8.38 -12.50
CA ASN A 58 -2.51 -9.65 -12.51
C ASN A 58 -1.29 -9.55 -11.61
N LEU A 59 -1.24 -10.35 -10.55
CA LEU A 59 -0.13 -10.36 -9.61
C LEU A 59 1.07 -11.12 -10.19
N VAL A 60 2.28 -10.62 -9.90
CA VAL A 60 3.53 -11.26 -10.27
C VAL A 60 4.31 -11.53 -8.99
N GLU A 61 4.47 -12.80 -8.65
CA GLU A 61 5.16 -13.22 -7.40
C GLU A 61 6.67 -13.39 -7.61
N ASP A 62 7.09 -13.85 -8.79
CA ASP A 62 8.48 -14.22 -9.09
C ASP A 62 9.39 -13.05 -9.51
N ASN A 63 8.97 -11.80 -9.33
CA ASN A 63 9.78 -10.63 -9.68
C ASN A 63 10.01 -9.69 -8.49
N PRO A 64 11.27 -9.31 -8.20
CA PRO A 64 11.57 -8.42 -7.09
C PRO A 64 11.07 -6.99 -7.32
N ALA A 65 11.04 -6.52 -8.58
CA ALA A 65 10.70 -5.15 -8.94
C ALA A 65 9.24 -5.01 -9.40
N VAL A 66 8.71 -6.00 -10.13
CA VAL A 66 7.33 -6.00 -10.66
C VAL A 66 6.43 -6.81 -9.74
N LYS A 67 5.42 -6.17 -9.13
CA LYS A 67 4.46 -6.84 -8.25
C LYS A 67 3.14 -7.17 -8.93
N GLY A 68 2.93 -6.67 -10.13
CA GLY A 68 1.74 -6.92 -10.91
C GLY A 68 1.64 -6.04 -12.13
N TYR A 69 0.62 -6.27 -12.94
CA TYR A 69 0.28 -5.43 -14.08
C TYR A 69 -1.22 -5.39 -14.32
N TYR A 70 -1.67 -4.31 -14.96
CA TYR A 70 -3.06 -4.11 -15.40
C TYR A 70 -3.07 -4.06 -16.92
N PRO A 71 -3.81 -4.93 -17.61
CA PRO A 71 -3.97 -4.83 -19.05
C PRO A 71 -4.79 -3.58 -19.40
N LEU A 72 -4.42 -2.93 -20.51
CA LEU A 72 -5.14 -1.80 -21.10
C LEU A 72 -5.70 -2.19 -22.45
N VAL A 73 -6.95 -1.81 -22.71
CA VAL A 73 -7.58 -1.92 -24.03
C VAL A 73 -7.97 -0.53 -24.51
N PHE A 74 -7.46 -0.11 -25.67
CA PHE A 74 -7.76 1.20 -26.22
C PHE A 74 -8.92 1.13 -27.22
N PRO A 75 -9.69 2.22 -27.39
CA PRO A 75 -10.85 2.25 -28.31
C PRO A 75 -10.49 1.97 -29.77
N ASP A 76 -9.24 2.20 -30.17
CA ASP A 76 -8.72 1.97 -31.51
C ASP A 76 -8.20 0.54 -31.72
N GLY A 77 -8.45 -0.36 -30.76
CA GLY A 77 -8.03 -1.77 -30.82
C GLY A 77 -6.57 -2.01 -30.38
N GLY A 78 -5.86 -0.96 -29.95
CA GLY A 78 -4.54 -1.10 -29.33
C GLY A 78 -4.62 -1.80 -27.97
N SER A 79 -3.56 -2.50 -27.59
CA SER A 79 -3.41 -3.10 -26.26
C SER A 79 -2.18 -2.52 -25.58
N GLY A 80 -2.22 -2.39 -24.26
CA GLY A 80 -1.12 -1.88 -23.44
C GLY A 80 -1.13 -2.48 -22.05
N TYR A 81 -0.22 -2.03 -21.20
CA TYR A 81 -0.10 -2.52 -19.83
C TYR A 81 0.31 -1.39 -18.88
N ILE A 82 -0.26 -1.38 -17.68
CA ILE A 82 0.27 -0.60 -16.56
C ILE A 82 1.04 -1.55 -15.65
N LEU A 83 2.33 -1.30 -15.46
CA LEU A 83 3.15 -2.06 -14.52
C LEU A 83 3.05 -1.47 -13.11
N ARG A 84 2.85 -2.35 -12.12
CA ARG A 84 2.95 -2.03 -10.70
C ARG A 84 4.33 -2.42 -10.19
N LEU A 85 5.17 -1.40 -9.99
CA LEU A 85 6.55 -1.55 -9.58
C LEU A 85 6.73 -1.15 -8.12
N ILE A 86 7.67 -1.79 -7.43
CA ILE A 86 8.14 -1.36 -6.11
C ILE A 86 9.59 -0.90 -6.21
N GLY A 87 9.83 0.34 -5.79
CA GLY A 87 11.15 0.91 -5.57
C GLY A 87 11.39 1.22 -4.08
N SER A 88 12.56 1.74 -3.76
CA SER A 88 12.91 2.22 -2.42
C SER A 88 13.07 3.73 -2.44
N GLY A 89 12.43 4.42 -1.49
CA GLY A 89 12.52 5.86 -1.29
C GLY A 89 12.87 6.23 0.14
N TYR A 90 13.00 7.54 0.41
CA TYR A 90 13.39 8.06 1.74
C TYR A 90 12.43 7.63 2.86
N GLY A 91 11.16 7.37 2.53
CA GLY A 91 10.12 6.90 3.47
C GLY A 91 9.91 5.38 3.48
N GLY A 92 10.77 4.60 2.84
CA GLY A 92 10.58 3.16 2.64
C GLY A 92 10.09 2.81 1.24
N ASP A 93 9.30 1.73 1.13
CA ASP A 93 8.83 1.22 -0.16
C ASP A 93 7.99 2.26 -0.91
N MET A 94 8.32 2.46 -2.19
CA MET A 94 7.64 3.37 -3.09
C MET A 94 6.93 2.57 -4.18
N LEU A 95 5.61 2.73 -4.26
CA LEU A 95 4.81 2.20 -5.36
C LEU A 95 4.95 3.10 -6.59
N ILE A 96 5.33 2.52 -7.73
CA ILE A 96 5.45 3.23 -9.01
C ILE A 96 4.51 2.57 -10.02
N LEU A 97 3.71 3.39 -10.70
CA LEU A 97 2.85 2.96 -11.80
C LEU A 97 3.40 3.50 -13.12
N SER A 98 3.57 2.63 -14.11
CA SER A 98 4.10 3.01 -15.42
C SER A 98 3.23 2.40 -16.51
N GLY A 99 2.59 3.27 -17.31
CA GLY A 99 1.76 2.87 -18.45
C GLY A 99 2.57 2.74 -19.72
N PHE A 100 2.40 1.61 -20.41
CA PHE A 100 2.97 1.31 -21.71
C PHE A 100 1.84 1.04 -22.69
N ARG A 101 2.02 1.54 -23.91
CA ARG A 101 1.15 1.32 -25.07
C ARG A 101 1.96 0.71 -26.19
#